data_AF-A0A023FPN8-F1
#
_entry.id   AF-A0A023FPN8-F1
#
_cell.length_a   1.000
_cell.length_b   1.000
_cell.length_c   1.000
_cell.angle_alpha   90.00
_cell.angle_beta   90.00
_cell.angle_gamma   90.00
#
_symmetry.space_group_name_H-M   'P 1'
#
loop_
_entity.id
_entity.type
_entity.pdbx_description
1 polymer ?
#
loop_
_entity_poly.entity_id
_entity_poly.type
_entity_poly.pdbx_seq_one_letter_code
_entity_poly.pdbx_strand_id
1 'polypeptide(L)'
;MTRILLFAVAALISAAPNSAHIYTDQFVVHVEGGAELAKELANKHGFEYLGQVFGDHHHLRHRRIAKRSLSRSEEHHRSLEQEPSVRWFRQQTLKRRSKREFRETLLNDPRWSEMWYLNRGKSLDMNVQNVWKKNITGHGVVVTILDDGLEKDHPDLVENYDPQASWDMNNHDPDPQPRYDLVDSNRHGTRCAGEVAAVKNNSICAVGVAFGAGIGGVRMLDGDVTDVVEARSLALNNQHIDVYSASWGPDDDGKTVDGPGELATRAFREGIERGRGGLG
;
A
#
# COMPACT_ATOMS: atom_id res chain seq x y z
N MET A 1 54.02 0.22 -37.89
CA MET A 1 52.83 0.58 -37.07
C MET A 1 51.65 -0.02 -37.81
N THR A 2 50.86 -0.98 -37.33
CA THR A 2 50.32 -1.17 -35.97
C THR A 2 49.85 -2.64 -35.88
N ARG A 3 50.28 -3.39 -34.85
CA ARG A 3 49.78 -4.75 -34.56
C ARG A 3 48.51 -4.61 -33.70
N ILE A 4 47.39 -5.17 -34.14
CA ILE A 4 46.15 -5.24 -33.36
C ILE A 4 46.21 -6.50 -32.50
N LEU A 5 46.37 -6.33 -31.18
CA LEU A 5 46.20 -7.40 -30.20
C LEU A 5 44.70 -7.64 -29.96
N LEU A 6 44.22 -8.85 -30.27
CA LEU A 6 42.95 -9.34 -29.72
C LEU A 6 43.15 -9.74 -28.26
N PHE A 7 42.55 -9.00 -27.33
CA PHE A 7 42.38 -9.44 -25.95
C PHE A 7 41.14 -10.35 -25.87
N ALA A 8 41.35 -11.63 -25.57
CA ALA A 8 40.28 -12.54 -25.18
C ALA A 8 39.86 -12.22 -23.74
N VAL A 9 38.64 -11.70 -23.56
CA VAL A 9 38.03 -11.53 -22.23
C VAL A 9 37.50 -12.89 -21.80
N ALA A 10 38.18 -13.54 -20.86
CA ALA A 10 37.67 -14.73 -20.19
C ALA A 10 36.50 -14.32 -19.29
N ALA A 11 35.28 -14.72 -19.67
CA ALA A 11 34.11 -14.59 -18.82
C ALA A 11 34.25 -15.54 -17.62
N LEU A 12 34.55 -14.97 -16.45
CA LEU A 12 34.42 -15.66 -15.17
C LEU A 12 32.93 -15.90 -14.90
N ILE A 13 32.45 -17.11 -15.20
CA ILE A 13 31.15 -17.58 -14.73
C ILE A 13 31.27 -17.72 -13.21
N SER A 14 30.68 -16.78 -12.46
CA SER A 14 30.53 -16.96 -11.01
C SER A 14 29.49 -18.05 -10.79
N ALA A 15 29.93 -19.20 -10.30
CA ALA A 15 29.02 -20.22 -9.78
C ALA A 15 28.26 -19.60 -8.60
N ALA A 16 26.93 -19.60 -8.66
CA ALA A 16 26.09 -19.21 -7.54
C ALA A 16 26.53 -20.01 -6.30
N PRO A 17 26.65 -19.37 -5.11
CA PRO A 17 27.05 -20.09 -3.91
C PRO A 17 25.99 -21.15 -3.60
N ASN A 18 26.40 -22.42 -3.63
CA ASN A 18 25.62 -23.51 -3.07
C ASN A 18 25.19 -23.10 -1.65
N SER A 19 23.88 -22.98 -1.39
CA SER A 19 23.42 -22.66 -0.05
C SER A 19 23.84 -23.79 0.88
N ALA A 20 24.85 -23.55 1.73
CA ALA A 20 25.31 -24.56 2.67
C ALA A 20 24.14 -24.96 3.58
N HIS A 21 23.75 -26.23 3.54
CA HIS A 21 22.73 -26.77 4.43
C HIS A 21 23.29 -26.76 5.86
N ILE A 22 22.67 -26.01 6.76
CA ILE A 22 23.00 -26.04 8.19
C ILE A 22 22.14 -27.11 8.84
N TYR A 23 22.76 -28.22 9.23
CA TYR A 23 22.13 -29.31 9.97
C TYR A 23 21.90 -28.93 11.44
N THR A 24 20.83 -29.44 12.03
CA THR A 24 20.48 -29.23 13.45
C THR A 24 20.63 -30.50 14.27
N ASP A 25 20.46 -30.39 15.58
CA ASP A 25 20.41 -31.50 16.53
C ASP A 25 19.08 -32.29 16.51
N GLN A 26 18.20 -31.98 15.55
CA GLN A 26 16.84 -32.51 15.47
C GLN A 26 16.69 -33.47 14.29
N PHE A 27 15.87 -34.50 14.49
CA PHE A 27 15.61 -35.58 13.54
C PHE A 27 14.11 -35.84 13.46
N VAL A 28 13.63 -36.22 12.28
CA VAL A 28 12.30 -36.82 12.15
C VAL A 28 12.49 -38.26 11.71
N VAL A 29 11.79 -39.18 12.37
CA VAL A 29 11.79 -40.61 12.05
C VAL A 29 10.37 -41.05 11.71
N HIS A 30 10.23 -42.01 10.79
CA HIS A 30 8.97 -42.67 10.47
C HIS A 30 8.97 -44.09 11.04
N VAL A 31 8.05 -44.37 11.97
CA VAL A 31 8.00 -45.62 12.74
C VAL A 31 6.54 -46.06 12.92
N GLU A 32 6.13 -47.15 12.27
CA GLU A 32 4.74 -47.64 12.17
C GLU A 32 4.18 -48.27 13.47
N GLY A 33 4.78 -47.99 14.63
CA GLY A 33 4.35 -48.48 15.95
C GLY A 33 3.86 -47.38 16.90
N GLY A 34 3.61 -46.18 16.37
CA GLY A 34 3.10 -45.05 17.13
C GLY A 34 4.09 -44.45 18.15
N ALA A 35 3.58 -43.57 18.99
CA ALA A 35 4.39 -42.73 19.88
C ALA A 35 5.22 -43.51 20.91
N GLU A 36 4.73 -44.64 21.40
CA GLU A 36 5.46 -45.43 22.41
C GLU A 36 6.70 -46.10 21.82
N LEU A 37 6.58 -46.72 20.64
CA LEU A 37 7.73 -47.30 19.95
C LEU A 37 8.76 -46.22 19.57
N ALA A 38 8.29 -45.03 19.17
CA ALA A 38 9.18 -43.91 18.88
C ALA A 38 9.91 -43.37 20.12
N LYS A 39 9.27 -43.38 21.31
CA LYS A 39 9.94 -43.03 22.58
C LYS A 39 10.97 -44.07 23.00
N GLU A 40 10.65 -45.35 22.85
CA GLU A 40 11.59 -46.45 23.13
C GLU A 40 12.83 -46.36 22.23
N LEU A 41 12.61 -46.16 20.93
CA LEU A 41 13.67 -45.92 19.95
C LEU A 41 14.52 -44.70 20.34
N ALA A 42 13.87 -43.59 20.74
CA ALA A 42 14.57 -42.38 21.14
C ALA A 42 15.49 -42.66 22.34
N ASN A 43 14.97 -43.29 23.39
CA ASN A 43 15.72 -43.66 24.59
C ASN A 43 16.90 -44.61 24.26
N LYS A 44 16.67 -45.60 23.40
CA LYS A 44 17.70 -46.58 22.97
C LYS A 44 18.91 -45.91 22.34
N HIS A 45 18.70 -44.86 21.54
CA HIS A 45 19.76 -44.15 20.82
C HIS A 45 20.14 -42.80 21.44
N GLY A 46 19.74 -42.54 22.68
CA GLY A 46 20.08 -41.31 23.40
C GLY A 46 19.39 -40.04 22.88
N PHE A 47 18.36 -40.19 22.04
CA PHE A 47 17.50 -39.08 21.62
C PHE A 47 16.45 -38.76 22.68
N GLU A 48 16.05 -37.50 22.68
CA GLU A 48 14.91 -36.98 23.41
C GLU A 48 13.70 -36.94 22.46
N TYR A 49 12.60 -37.59 22.84
CA TYR A 49 11.35 -37.55 22.09
C TYR A 49 10.65 -36.21 22.31
N LEU A 50 10.42 -35.45 21.23
CA LEU A 50 9.79 -34.14 21.26
C LEU A 50 8.29 -34.15 20.91
N GLY A 51 7.80 -35.22 20.28
CA GLY A 51 6.39 -35.36 19.93
C GLY A 51 6.15 -35.95 18.54
N GLN A 52 4.88 -36.18 18.23
CA GLN A 52 4.42 -36.58 16.90
C GLN A 52 4.31 -35.35 15.99
N VAL A 53 4.77 -35.46 14.75
CA VAL A 53 4.65 -34.39 13.74
C VAL A 53 3.35 -34.54 12.97
N PHE A 54 3.15 -35.70 12.34
CA PHE A 54 1.92 -36.11 11.65
C PHE A 54 2.01 -37.61 11.34
N GLY A 55 0.89 -38.34 11.39
CA GLY A 55 0.89 -39.80 11.18
C GLY A 55 1.98 -40.49 11.99
N ASP A 56 2.70 -41.44 11.41
CA ASP A 56 3.79 -42.14 12.09
C ASP A 56 5.15 -41.42 12.03
N HIS A 57 5.15 -40.10 11.84
CA HIS A 57 6.37 -39.27 11.87
C HIS A 57 6.57 -38.64 13.26
N HIS A 58 7.75 -38.87 13.83
CA HIS A 58 8.09 -38.50 15.19
C HIS A 58 9.32 -37.61 15.24
N HIS A 59 9.26 -36.56 16.06
CA HIS A 59 10.31 -35.56 16.21
C HIS A 59 11.22 -35.92 17.39
N LEU A 60 12.51 -36.03 17.10
CA LEU A 60 13.56 -36.41 18.05
C LEU A 60 14.63 -35.31 18.12
N ARG A 61 15.35 -35.21 19.25
CA ARG A 61 16.51 -34.34 19.43
C ARG A 61 17.64 -35.06 20.13
N HIS A 62 18.89 -34.88 19.69
CA HIS A 62 20.04 -35.47 20.37
C HIS A 62 20.97 -34.40 20.95
N ARG A 63 21.10 -34.35 22.28
CA ARG A 63 21.79 -33.26 23.00
C ARG A 63 23.31 -33.18 22.72
N ARG A 64 23.93 -34.26 22.24
CA ARG A 64 25.36 -34.27 21.88
C ARG A 64 25.65 -33.74 20.47
N ILE A 65 24.61 -33.54 19.66
CA ILE A 65 24.77 -32.95 18.33
C ILE A 65 24.72 -31.43 18.48
N ALA A 66 25.62 -30.72 17.79
CA ALA A 66 25.59 -29.27 17.78
C ALA A 66 24.27 -28.77 17.20
N LYS A 67 23.64 -27.77 17.83
CA LYS A 67 22.40 -27.15 17.35
C LYS A 67 22.49 -26.60 15.92
N ARG A 68 23.71 -26.32 15.45
CA ARG A 68 24.03 -25.86 14.09
C ARG A 68 25.34 -26.48 13.64
N SER A 69 25.32 -27.21 12.52
CA SER A 69 26.49 -27.84 11.93
C SER A 69 26.48 -27.70 10.41
N LEU A 70 27.66 -27.57 9.79
CA LEU A 70 27.81 -27.62 8.33
C LEU A 70 27.84 -29.04 7.79
N SER A 71 28.01 -30.04 8.67
CA SER A 71 28.03 -31.46 8.34
C SER A 71 26.89 -32.20 9.05
N ARG A 72 26.34 -33.21 8.38
CA ARG A 72 25.38 -34.14 8.97
C ARG A 72 26.06 -35.03 10.00
N SER A 73 25.30 -35.53 10.96
CA SER A 73 25.84 -36.46 11.96
C SER A 73 25.83 -37.90 11.44
N GLU A 74 26.96 -38.35 10.90
CA GLU A 74 27.10 -39.70 10.31
C GLU A 74 26.85 -40.83 11.33
N GLU A 75 27.29 -40.65 12.57
CA GLU A 75 27.10 -41.63 13.65
C GLU A 75 25.61 -41.94 13.88
N HIS A 76 24.80 -40.88 14.00
CA HIS A 76 23.38 -41.00 14.28
C HIS A 76 22.58 -41.42 13.04
N HIS A 77 23.06 -41.11 11.83
CA HIS A 77 22.48 -41.67 10.61
C HIS A 77 22.67 -43.19 10.57
N ARG A 78 23.88 -43.68 10.84
CA ARG A 78 24.13 -45.14 10.88
C ARG A 78 23.32 -45.83 11.96
N SER A 79 23.20 -45.22 13.15
CA SER A 79 22.42 -45.79 14.25
C SER A 79 20.92 -45.91 13.90
N LEU A 80 20.32 -44.91 13.26
CA LEU A 80 18.92 -44.96 12.84
C LEU A 80 18.68 -45.84 11.59
N GLU A 81 19.65 -45.92 10.68
CA GLU A 81 19.57 -46.76 9.47
C GLU A 81 19.62 -48.26 9.79
N GLN A 82 20.26 -48.63 10.90
CA GLN A 82 20.34 -50.02 11.38
C GLN A 82 19.09 -50.48 12.16
N GLU A 83 18.12 -49.60 12.42
CA GLU A 83 16.93 -49.93 13.20
C GLU A 83 15.81 -50.49 12.33
N PRO A 84 15.38 -51.76 12.53
CA PRO A 84 14.35 -52.38 11.70
C PRO A 84 12.99 -51.68 11.77
N SER A 85 12.71 -50.98 12.87
CA SER A 85 11.47 -50.23 13.08
C SER A 85 11.47 -48.85 12.41
N VAL A 86 12.64 -48.35 11.97
CA VAL A 86 12.77 -47.06 11.28
C VAL A 86 12.63 -47.28 9.78
N ARG A 87 11.49 -46.87 9.22
CA ARG A 87 11.24 -46.93 7.77
C ARG A 87 11.94 -45.81 7.02
N TRP A 88 12.08 -44.66 7.68
CA TRP A 88 12.67 -43.46 7.11
C TRP A 88 13.11 -42.53 8.22
N PHE A 89 14.15 -41.74 7.96
CA PHE A 89 14.51 -40.65 8.85
C PHE A 89 15.19 -39.51 8.10
N ARG A 90 15.22 -38.32 8.73
CA ARG A 90 15.95 -37.16 8.23
C ARG A 90 16.40 -36.24 9.35
N GLN A 91 17.69 -35.93 9.38
CA GLN A 91 18.22 -34.82 10.18
C GLN A 91 17.68 -33.50 9.63
N GLN A 92 17.14 -32.67 10.51
CA GLN A 92 16.55 -31.41 10.12
C GLN A 92 17.65 -30.41 9.76
N THR A 93 17.37 -29.62 8.73
CA THR A 93 18.23 -28.52 8.31
C THR A 93 17.51 -27.21 8.60
N LEU A 94 18.23 -26.20 9.07
CA LEU A 94 17.67 -24.87 9.21
C LEU A 94 17.16 -24.38 7.87
N LYS A 95 15.84 -24.17 7.80
CA LYS A 95 15.24 -23.43 6.70
C LYS A 95 15.45 -21.96 6.99
N ARG A 96 16.18 -21.26 6.13
CA ARG A 96 16.24 -19.81 6.14
C ARG A 96 14.86 -19.28 5.73
N ARG A 97 14.05 -18.89 6.71
CA ARG A 97 12.78 -18.20 6.53
C ARG A 97 13.00 -16.76 6.98
N SER A 98 12.86 -15.81 6.07
CA SER A 98 12.56 -14.44 6.48
C SER A 98 11.05 -14.36 6.70
N LYS A 99 10.63 -13.65 7.76
CA LYS A 99 9.27 -13.10 7.78
C LYS A 99 9.17 -12.29 6.48
N ARG A 100 8.07 -12.37 5.74
CA ARG A 100 7.74 -11.33 4.76
C ARG A 100 7.54 -10.07 5.60
N GLU A 101 8.64 -9.38 5.91
CA GLU A 101 8.57 -7.97 6.17
C GLU A 101 7.94 -7.42 4.90
N PHE A 102 6.75 -6.86 5.07
CA PHE A 102 6.26 -5.83 4.20
C PHE A 102 7.47 -4.90 4.05
N ARG A 103 8.20 -5.00 2.93
CA ARG A 103 9.04 -3.88 2.52
C ARG A 103 8.06 -2.72 2.61
N GLU A 104 8.29 -1.77 3.50
CA GLU A 104 7.74 -0.44 3.32
C GLU A 104 7.95 -0.18 1.84
N THR A 105 6.86 -0.25 1.07
CA THR A 105 6.87 0.26 -0.29
C THR A 105 7.11 1.73 -0.04
N LEU A 106 8.38 2.12 0.03
CA LEU A 106 8.80 3.49 -0.19
C LEU A 106 8.05 3.86 -1.44
N LEU A 107 7.10 4.77 -1.27
CA LEU A 107 6.35 5.28 -2.40
C LEU A 107 7.40 5.79 -3.39
N ASN A 108 7.27 5.41 -4.66
CA ASN A 108 8.24 5.84 -5.68
C ASN A 108 8.01 7.30 -6.10
N ASP A 109 6.96 7.92 -5.56
CA ASP A 109 6.56 9.31 -5.79
C ASP A 109 7.65 10.26 -5.25
N PRO A 110 8.30 11.07 -6.12
CA PRO A 110 9.53 11.80 -5.78
C PRO A 110 9.40 12.77 -4.61
N ARG A 111 8.21 13.33 -4.38
CA ARG A 111 7.94 14.27 -3.28
C ARG A 111 7.55 13.59 -1.99
N TRP A 112 7.42 12.26 -1.94
CA TRP A 112 7.02 11.55 -0.72
C TRP A 112 7.82 12.01 0.50
N SER A 113 9.16 12.11 0.41
CA SER A 113 9.99 12.55 1.54
C SER A 113 9.70 13.97 2.04
N GLU A 114 9.07 14.82 1.23
CA GLU A 114 8.68 16.19 1.57
C GLU A 114 7.25 16.28 2.15
N MET A 115 6.44 15.22 2.02
CA MET A 115 5.05 15.15 2.48
C MET A 115 4.95 14.87 3.98
N TRP A 116 5.50 15.80 4.77
CA TRP A 116 5.60 15.71 6.23
C TRP A 116 4.24 15.45 6.91
N TYR A 117 3.15 15.95 6.34
CA TYR A 117 1.79 15.78 6.85
C TYR A 117 1.27 14.33 6.72
N LEU A 118 1.90 13.49 5.89
CA LEU A 118 1.58 12.06 5.75
C LEU A 118 2.64 11.13 6.35
N ASN A 119 3.88 11.59 6.54
CA ASN A 119 4.99 10.69 6.86
C ASN A 119 6.03 11.13 7.87
N ARG A 120 5.82 12.25 8.56
CA ARG A 120 6.75 12.73 9.59
C ARG A 120 6.90 11.76 10.77
N GLY A 121 5.84 11.01 11.10
CA GLY A 121 5.76 10.12 12.24
C GLY A 121 5.63 10.86 13.58
N LYS A 122 5.79 10.09 14.67
CA LYS A 122 5.76 10.59 16.07
C LYS A 122 4.48 11.37 16.42
N SER A 123 3.35 11.00 15.83
CA SER A 123 2.05 11.67 16.00
C SER A 123 2.04 13.14 15.55
N LEU A 124 2.95 13.52 14.63
CA LEU A 124 3.02 14.86 14.02
C LEU A 124 2.61 14.83 12.53
N ASP A 125 1.87 13.80 12.14
CA ASP A 125 1.27 13.60 10.81
C ASP A 125 -0.19 13.14 10.98
N MET A 126 -0.91 12.99 9.87
CA MET A 126 -2.32 12.56 9.86
C MET A 126 -2.52 11.06 10.14
N ASN A 127 -1.46 10.28 10.41
CA ASN A 127 -1.51 8.84 10.69
C ASN A 127 -2.21 7.99 9.60
N VAL A 128 -2.22 8.47 8.35
CA VAL A 128 -2.92 7.80 7.22
C VAL A 128 -2.25 6.49 6.79
N GLN A 129 -0.94 6.34 7.00
CA GLN A 129 -0.22 5.14 6.58
C GLN A 129 -0.74 3.86 7.23
N ASN A 130 -1.25 3.95 8.47
CA ASN A 130 -1.85 2.79 9.15
C ASN A 130 -3.22 2.41 8.58
N VAL A 131 -3.93 3.35 7.97
CA VAL A 131 -5.16 3.13 7.22
C VAL A 131 -4.85 2.47 5.87
N TRP A 132 -3.83 2.98 5.16
CA TRP A 132 -3.36 2.39 3.91
C TRP A 132 -2.85 0.95 4.06
N LYS A 133 -2.18 0.63 5.18
CA LYS A 133 -1.76 -0.75 5.52
C LYS A 133 -2.93 -1.73 5.64
N LYS A 134 -4.15 -1.23 5.87
CA LYS A 134 -5.40 -2.01 5.89
C LYS A 134 -6.10 -2.05 4.53
N ASN A 135 -5.44 -1.59 3.46
CA ASN A 135 -5.99 -1.48 2.12
C ASN A 135 -7.23 -0.57 2.02
N ILE A 136 -7.27 0.48 2.84
CA ILE A 136 -8.31 1.52 2.78
C ILE A 136 -7.68 2.74 2.11
N THR A 137 -8.12 3.06 0.90
CA THR A 137 -7.47 4.03 0.00
C THR A 137 -8.42 5.06 -0.59
N GLY A 138 -9.70 5.04 -0.18
CA GLY A 138 -10.77 5.84 -0.80
C GLY A 138 -11.46 5.17 -1.99
N HIS A 139 -11.10 3.93 -2.34
CA HIS A 139 -11.73 3.22 -3.46
C HIS A 139 -13.26 3.15 -3.35
N GLY A 140 -13.94 3.57 -4.41
CA GLY A 140 -15.40 3.64 -4.49
C GLY A 140 -16.02 4.91 -3.91
N VAL A 141 -15.21 5.83 -3.36
CA VAL A 141 -15.64 7.16 -2.92
C VAL A 141 -15.34 8.18 -4.02
N VAL A 142 -16.24 9.13 -4.24
CA VAL A 142 -16.09 10.22 -5.21
C VAL A 142 -16.03 11.57 -4.49
N VAL A 143 -14.96 12.33 -4.75
CA VAL A 143 -14.75 13.68 -4.18
C VAL A 143 -14.78 14.70 -5.31
N THR A 144 -15.36 15.88 -5.07
CA THR A 144 -15.23 17.03 -5.98
C THR A 144 -14.61 18.23 -5.28
N ILE A 145 -13.77 18.96 -6.01
CA ILE A 145 -13.18 20.23 -5.58
C ILE A 145 -14.01 21.39 -6.20
N LEU A 146 -14.63 22.22 -5.36
CA LEU A 146 -15.38 23.40 -5.80
C LEU A 146 -14.47 24.63 -5.79
N ASP A 147 -13.89 25.01 -6.93
CA ASP A 147 -12.79 25.98 -6.97
C ASP A 147 -12.60 26.65 -8.36
N ASP A 148 -11.36 26.98 -8.73
CA ASP A 148 -10.96 27.67 -9.96
C ASP A 148 -10.77 26.74 -11.19
N GLY A 149 -10.96 25.43 -11.00
CA GLY A 149 -10.88 24.40 -12.02
C GLY A 149 -10.04 23.19 -11.59
N LEU A 150 -9.97 22.19 -12.45
CA LEU A 150 -9.15 20.99 -12.24
C LEU A 150 -8.48 20.61 -13.56
N GLU A 151 -7.14 20.56 -13.56
CA GLU A 151 -6.33 20.08 -14.68
C GLU A 151 -6.53 18.57 -14.82
N LYS A 152 -7.60 18.15 -15.52
CA LYS A 152 -8.07 16.76 -15.58
C LYS A 152 -7.06 15.81 -16.26
N ASP A 153 -6.17 16.39 -17.05
CA ASP A 153 -5.09 15.72 -17.76
C ASP A 153 -3.75 15.80 -17.03
N HIS A 154 -3.70 16.35 -15.81
CA HIS A 154 -2.50 16.33 -14.98
C HIS A 154 -2.05 14.87 -14.77
N PRO A 155 -0.78 14.52 -14.98
CA PRO A 155 -0.32 13.13 -15.01
C PRO A 155 -0.46 12.42 -13.65
N ASP A 156 -0.59 13.18 -12.56
CA ASP A 156 -0.83 12.67 -11.22
C ASP A 156 -2.32 12.62 -10.82
N LEU A 157 -3.24 13.03 -11.69
CA LEU A 157 -4.69 13.06 -11.43
C LEU A 157 -5.51 12.28 -12.46
N VAL A 158 -5.04 12.20 -13.71
CA VAL A 158 -5.80 11.68 -14.86
C VAL A 158 -6.36 10.27 -14.66
N GLU A 159 -5.68 9.39 -13.92
CA GLU A 159 -6.20 8.03 -13.65
C GLU A 159 -7.38 8.02 -12.67
N ASN A 160 -7.45 9.01 -11.77
CA ASN A 160 -8.50 9.14 -10.76
C ASN A 160 -9.58 10.14 -11.18
N TYR A 161 -9.40 10.88 -12.28
CA TYR A 161 -10.34 11.88 -12.74
C TYR A 161 -11.73 11.30 -13.03
N ASP A 162 -12.76 11.91 -12.46
CA ASP A 162 -14.16 11.54 -12.64
C ASP A 162 -14.95 12.68 -13.32
N PRO A 163 -15.37 12.49 -14.59
CA PRO A 163 -16.16 13.49 -15.30
C PRO A 163 -17.58 13.67 -14.72
N GLN A 164 -18.15 12.66 -14.06
CA GLN A 164 -19.46 12.80 -13.41
C GLN A 164 -19.37 13.60 -12.10
N ALA A 165 -18.17 13.78 -11.57
CA ALA A 165 -17.89 14.67 -10.46
C ALA A 165 -17.45 16.07 -10.91
N SER A 166 -17.57 16.41 -12.19
CA SER A 166 -16.98 17.62 -12.77
C SER A 166 -17.96 18.46 -13.57
N TRP A 167 -17.79 19.78 -13.55
CA TRP A 167 -18.56 20.72 -14.36
C TRP A 167 -17.90 22.12 -14.38
N ASP A 168 -17.99 22.86 -15.48
CA ASP A 168 -17.61 24.27 -15.56
C ASP A 168 -18.85 25.16 -15.43
N MET A 169 -18.98 25.83 -14.28
CA MET A 169 -20.07 26.77 -14.01
C MET A 169 -19.83 28.13 -14.66
N ASN A 170 -18.57 28.51 -14.92
CA ASN A 170 -18.21 29.78 -15.54
C ASN A 170 -18.51 29.78 -17.05
N ASN A 171 -18.26 28.66 -17.75
CA ASN A 171 -18.51 28.50 -19.19
C ASN A 171 -19.75 27.66 -19.54
N HIS A 172 -20.37 27.01 -18.55
CA HIS A 172 -21.56 26.18 -18.69
C HIS A 172 -21.37 24.93 -19.57
N ASP A 173 -20.27 24.22 -19.37
CA ASP A 173 -19.92 22.99 -20.11
C ASP A 173 -19.30 21.93 -19.16
N PRO A 174 -19.12 20.67 -19.60
CA PRO A 174 -18.66 19.60 -18.70
C PRO A 174 -17.14 19.59 -18.48
N ASP A 175 -16.36 20.49 -19.08
CA ASP A 175 -14.89 20.50 -18.97
C ASP A 175 -14.39 21.47 -17.88
N PRO A 176 -13.95 21.00 -16.71
CA PRO A 176 -13.49 21.85 -15.63
C PRO A 176 -12.05 22.39 -15.81
N GLN A 177 -11.45 22.27 -17.01
CA GLN A 177 -10.05 22.65 -17.24
C GLN A 177 -9.80 24.10 -16.78
N PRO A 178 -8.75 24.35 -15.98
CA PRO A 178 -8.41 25.70 -15.59
C PRO A 178 -7.99 26.52 -16.82
N ARG A 179 -8.35 27.79 -16.84
CA ARG A 179 -7.84 28.74 -17.82
C ARG A 179 -6.43 29.15 -17.44
N TYR A 180 -5.44 28.81 -18.28
CA TYR A 180 -4.06 29.25 -18.08
C TYR A 180 -3.90 30.75 -18.37
N ASP A 181 -3.17 31.45 -17.51
CA ASP A 181 -2.69 32.81 -17.73
C ASP A 181 -1.25 33.00 -17.25
N LEU A 182 -0.70 34.19 -17.50
CA LEU A 182 0.70 34.51 -17.22
C LEU A 182 1.05 34.50 -15.73
N VAL A 183 0.06 34.68 -14.85
CA VAL A 183 0.26 34.73 -13.39
C VAL A 183 -0.11 33.43 -12.70
N ASP A 184 -0.59 32.43 -13.46
CA ASP A 184 -1.01 31.12 -12.96
C ASP A 184 -2.08 31.29 -11.86
N SER A 185 -3.14 32.05 -12.18
CA SER A 185 -4.20 32.37 -11.22
C SER A 185 -5.07 31.16 -10.86
N ASN A 186 -5.40 30.32 -11.86
CA ASN A 186 -6.32 29.18 -11.72
C ASN A 186 -5.59 27.85 -11.43
N ARG A 187 -4.85 27.81 -10.32
CA ARG A 187 -4.03 26.65 -9.93
C ARG A 187 -4.50 25.98 -8.65
N HIS A 188 -5.44 26.62 -7.95
CA HIS A 188 -5.78 26.28 -6.59
C HIS A 188 -6.53 24.95 -6.53
N GLY A 189 -7.56 24.76 -7.38
CA GLY A 189 -8.33 23.53 -7.43
C GLY A 189 -7.50 22.29 -7.80
N THR A 190 -6.59 22.40 -8.78
CA THR A 190 -5.66 21.30 -9.14
C THR A 190 -4.74 20.91 -7.96
N ARG A 191 -4.28 21.89 -7.17
CA ARG A 191 -3.47 21.61 -5.97
C ARG A 191 -4.27 20.86 -4.91
N CYS A 192 -5.47 21.34 -4.61
CA CYS A 192 -6.36 20.70 -3.64
C CYS A 192 -6.76 19.28 -4.09
N ALA A 193 -7.02 19.07 -5.39
CA ALA A 193 -7.30 17.75 -5.94
C ALA A 193 -6.14 16.77 -5.72
N GLY A 194 -4.90 17.24 -5.90
CA GLY A 194 -3.68 16.45 -5.63
C GLY A 194 -3.56 15.99 -4.18
N GLU A 195 -3.90 16.85 -3.21
CA GLU A 195 -3.91 16.50 -1.79
C GLU A 195 -4.89 15.37 -1.47
N VAL A 196 -6.04 15.34 -2.16
CA VAL A 196 -7.07 14.32 -1.98
C VAL A 196 -6.69 13.02 -2.69
N ALA A 197 -6.41 13.08 -4.00
CA ALA A 197 -6.45 11.91 -4.86
C ALA A 197 -5.31 11.85 -5.89
N ALA A 198 -4.15 12.49 -5.64
CA ALA A 198 -2.97 12.22 -6.46
C ALA A 198 -2.65 10.71 -6.51
N VAL A 199 -2.29 10.23 -7.69
CA VAL A 199 -2.09 8.80 -7.97
C VAL A 199 -0.86 8.31 -7.22
N LYS A 200 -0.98 7.16 -6.56
CA LYS A 200 0.12 6.56 -5.81
C LYS A 200 1.03 5.75 -6.72
N ASN A 201 2.33 5.79 -6.45
CA ASN A 201 3.35 4.92 -7.03
C ASN A 201 3.53 5.05 -8.56
N ASN A 202 3.23 6.22 -9.12
CA ASN A 202 3.38 6.49 -10.56
C ASN A 202 4.71 7.20 -10.89
N SER A 203 5.59 7.40 -9.89
CA SER A 203 6.87 8.12 -10.02
C SER A 203 6.72 9.61 -10.40
N ILE A 204 5.54 10.18 -10.18
CA ILE A 204 5.21 11.59 -10.42
C ILE A 204 4.93 12.21 -9.06
N CYS A 205 5.29 13.49 -8.92
CA CYS A 205 5.01 14.36 -7.78
C CYS A 205 4.76 13.66 -6.43
N ALA A 206 3.50 13.46 -6.04
CA ALA A 206 3.06 13.22 -4.67
C ALA A 206 2.10 12.01 -4.57
N VAL A 207 1.34 11.91 -3.48
CA VAL A 207 0.29 10.90 -3.31
C VAL A 207 -0.91 11.51 -2.59
N GLY A 208 -2.12 11.24 -3.04
CA GLY A 208 -3.34 11.71 -2.38
C GLY A 208 -3.58 10.96 -1.06
N VAL A 209 -4.22 11.62 -0.09
CA VAL A 209 -4.69 10.94 1.14
C VAL A 209 -5.57 9.73 0.81
N ALA A 210 -6.45 9.91 -0.18
CA ALA A 210 -7.36 8.94 -0.73
C ALA A 210 -7.02 8.65 -2.21
N PHE A 211 -5.77 8.26 -2.48
CA PHE A 211 -5.23 8.00 -3.82
C PHE A 211 -5.98 6.95 -4.69
N GLY A 212 -7.02 6.28 -4.16
CA GLY A 212 -7.89 5.39 -4.92
C GLY A 212 -9.33 5.90 -5.10
N ALA A 213 -9.64 7.11 -4.63
CA ALA A 213 -10.94 7.77 -4.83
C ALA A 213 -11.05 8.36 -6.24
N GLY A 214 -12.29 8.50 -6.72
CA GLY A 214 -12.58 9.34 -7.89
C GLY A 214 -12.48 10.81 -7.51
N ILE A 215 -11.91 11.65 -8.38
CA ILE A 215 -11.74 13.09 -8.14
C ILE A 215 -12.29 13.91 -9.30
N GLY A 216 -13.19 14.82 -8.99
CA GLY A 216 -13.74 15.80 -9.94
C GLY A 216 -13.42 17.23 -9.54
N GLY A 217 -13.74 18.15 -10.44
CA GLY A 217 -13.56 19.58 -10.24
C GLY A 217 -14.75 20.36 -10.74
N VAL A 218 -15.19 21.35 -9.97
CA VAL A 218 -16.17 22.34 -10.39
C VAL A 218 -15.47 23.68 -10.54
N ARG A 219 -15.34 24.15 -11.78
CA ARG A 219 -14.79 25.47 -12.08
C ARG A 219 -15.89 26.51 -11.86
N MET A 220 -15.82 27.24 -10.76
CA MET A 220 -16.82 28.24 -10.38
C MET A 220 -16.23 29.57 -9.88
N LEU A 221 -14.93 29.60 -9.51
CA LEU A 221 -14.26 30.81 -9.00
C LEU A 221 -13.54 31.67 -10.06
N ASP A 222 -13.39 31.21 -11.31
CA ASP A 222 -12.74 32.00 -12.39
C ASP A 222 -13.76 32.88 -13.15
N GLY A 223 -14.61 33.59 -12.39
CA GLY A 223 -15.67 34.46 -12.90
C GLY A 223 -16.59 34.97 -11.79
N ASP A 224 -17.70 35.62 -12.16
CA ASP A 224 -18.66 36.15 -11.20
C ASP A 224 -19.34 35.02 -10.41
N VAL A 225 -19.14 35.01 -9.09
CA VAL A 225 -19.78 34.06 -8.17
C VAL A 225 -21.07 34.67 -7.67
N THR A 226 -22.20 34.03 -7.99
CA THR A 226 -23.54 34.42 -7.54
C THR A 226 -24.17 33.30 -6.72
N ASP A 227 -25.21 33.61 -5.94
CA ASP A 227 -25.94 32.61 -5.13
C ASP A 227 -26.39 31.38 -5.94
N VAL A 228 -26.79 31.57 -7.21
CA VAL A 228 -27.17 30.45 -8.08
C VAL A 228 -25.96 29.61 -8.54
N VAL A 229 -24.80 30.22 -8.74
CA VAL A 229 -23.55 29.52 -9.07
C VAL A 229 -23.10 28.67 -7.89
N GLU A 230 -23.13 29.23 -6.68
CA GLU A 230 -22.86 28.48 -5.44
C GLU A 230 -23.85 27.31 -5.28
N ALA A 231 -25.14 27.58 -5.37
CA ALA A 231 -26.19 26.56 -5.20
C ALA A 231 -26.07 25.42 -6.22
N ARG A 232 -25.78 25.73 -7.49
CA ARG A 232 -25.58 24.72 -8.54
C ARG A 232 -24.32 23.89 -8.30
N SER A 233 -23.25 24.53 -7.83
CA SER A 233 -21.98 23.85 -7.50
C SER A 233 -22.16 22.88 -6.33
N LEU A 234 -22.84 23.33 -5.28
CA LEU A 234 -23.14 22.52 -4.09
C LEU A 234 -24.11 21.36 -4.38
N ALA A 235 -25.01 21.51 -5.36
CA ALA A 235 -26.00 20.49 -5.71
C ALA A 235 -25.55 19.54 -6.83
N LEU A 236 -24.38 19.76 -7.44
CA LEU A 236 -23.91 19.00 -8.61
C LEU A 236 -23.88 17.51 -8.30
N ASN A 237 -24.68 16.72 -9.02
CA ASN A 237 -24.67 15.25 -8.99
C ASN A 237 -24.58 14.64 -7.58
N ASN A 238 -25.36 15.15 -6.63
CA ASN A 238 -25.32 14.77 -5.21
C ASN A 238 -25.69 13.32 -4.87
N GLN A 239 -26.06 12.51 -5.88
CA GLN A 239 -26.24 11.06 -5.72
C GLN A 239 -25.00 10.27 -6.15
N HIS A 240 -24.07 10.91 -6.87
CA HIS A 240 -22.82 10.34 -7.36
C HIS A 240 -21.62 10.83 -6.55
N ILE A 241 -21.55 12.13 -6.26
CA ILE A 241 -20.48 12.74 -5.45
C ILE A 241 -20.74 12.46 -3.97
N ASP A 242 -19.73 11.95 -3.27
CA ASP A 242 -19.81 11.68 -1.83
C ASP A 242 -19.36 12.85 -0.96
N VAL A 243 -18.35 13.60 -1.41
CA VAL A 243 -17.70 14.66 -0.63
C VAL A 243 -17.44 15.86 -1.52
N TYR A 244 -17.82 17.04 -1.04
CA TYR A 244 -17.52 18.33 -1.65
C TYR A 244 -16.46 19.02 -0.80
N SER A 245 -15.35 19.42 -1.42
CA SER A 245 -14.31 20.22 -0.78
C SER A 245 -14.34 21.63 -1.32
N ALA A 246 -14.44 22.61 -0.44
CA ALA A 246 -14.52 24.03 -0.77
C ALA A 246 -13.68 24.83 0.23
N SER A 247 -12.95 25.82 -0.28
CA SER A 247 -12.15 26.76 0.51
C SER A 247 -12.33 28.19 0.00
N TRP A 248 -13.59 28.54 -0.28
CA TRP A 248 -14.04 29.88 -0.61
C TRP A 248 -15.05 30.35 0.43
N GLY A 249 -15.34 31.64 0.42
CA GLY A 249 -16.23 32.27 1.38
C GLY A 249 -16.10 33.79 1.31
N PRO A 250 -16.61 34.50 2.32
CA PRO A 250 -16.45 35.94 2.44
C PRO A 250 -14.97 36.35 2.54
N ASP A 251 -14.67 37.63 2.30
CA ASP A 251 -13.32 38.16 2.41
C ASP A 251 -12.73 37.97 3.83
N ASP A 252 -11.54 37.39 3.91
CA ASP A 252 -10.77 37.21 5.16
C ASP A 252 -10.06 38.50 5.63
N ASP A 253 -10.77 39.63 5.58
CA ASP A 253 -10.25 40.97 5.87
C ASP A 253 -10.42 41.41 7.34
N GLY A 254 -11.05 40.56 8.15
CA GLY A 254 -11.34 40.81 9.56
C GLY A 254 -12.44 41.85 9.81
N LYS A 255 -13.19 42.26 8.79
CA LYS A 255 -14.30 43.24 8.89
C LYS A 255 -15.58 42.80 8.17
N THR A 256 -15.51 41.79 7.30
CA THR A 256 -16.66 41.28 6.55
C THR A 256 -17.41 40.21 7.34
N VAL A 257 -18.75 40.29 7.32
CA VAL A 257 -19.66 39.27 7.88
C VAL A 257 -20.69 38.98 6.80
N ASP A 258 -20.61 37.79 6.23
CA ASP A 258 -21.49 37.34 5.15
C ASP A 258 -21.67 35.81 5.22
N GLY A 259 -22.53 35.26 4.38
CA GLY A 259 -22.80 33.82 4.33
C GLY A 259 -23.58 33.41 3.08
N PRO A 260 -23.98 32.14 2.98
CA PRO A 260 -24.68 31.64 1.80
C PRO A 260 -26.01 32.38 1.59
N GLY A 261 -26.32 32.68 0.32
CA GLY A 261 -27.63 33.20 -0.07
C GLY A 261 -28.77 32.19 0.12
N GLU A 262 -29.97 32.55 -0.33
CA GLU A 262 -31.16 31.71 -0.15
C GLU A 262 -31.02 30.38 -0.89
N LEU A 263 -30.49 30.40 -2.12
CA LEU A 263 -30.34 29.21 -2.94
C LEU A 263 -29.21 28.31 -2.42
N ALA A 264 -28.05 28.87 -2.09
CA ALA A 264 -26.94 28.11 -1.52
C ALA A 264 -27.31 27.48 -0.18
N THR A 265 -28.04 28.20 0.67
CA THR A 265 -28.58 27.65 1.94
C THR A 265 -29.53 26.47 1.69
N ARG A 266 -30.40 26.56 0.68
CA ARG A 266 -31.29 25.44 0.30
C ARG A 266 -30.51 24.28 -0.29
N ALA A 267 -29.47 24.54 -1.08
CA ALA A 267 -28.61 23.50 -1.64
C ALA A 267 -27.90 22.70 -0.53
N PHE A 268 -27.39 23.37 0.52
CA PHE A 268 -26.88 22.68 1.70
C PHE A 268 -27.92 21.77 2.36
N ARG A 269 -29.15 22.27 2.58
CA ARG A 269 -30.22 21.48 3.18
C ARG A 269 -30.57 20.25 2.33
N GLU A 270 -30.75 20.44 1.04
CA GLU A 270 -31.05 19.35 0.10
C GLU A 270 -29.90 18.34 0.03
N GLY A 271 -28.64 18.81 0.07
CA GLY A 271 -27.45 17.96 0.14
C GLY A 271 -27.48 17.04 1.38
N ILE A 272 -27.60 17.61 2.57
CA ILE A 272 -27.58 16.80 3.81
C ILE A 272 -28.83 15.93 4.02
N GLU A 273 -29.97 16.29 3.45
CA GLU A 273 -31.24 15.55 3.61
C GLU A 273 -31.42 14.46 2.55
N ARG A 274 -30.93 14.68 1.32
CA ARG A 274 -31.22 13.82 0.17
C ARG A 274 -29.98 13.31 -0.56
N GLY A 275 -28.82 13.91 -0.33
CA GLY A 275 -27.54 13.48 -0.91
C GLY A 275 -27.23 12.03 -0.58
N ARG A 276 -26.57 11.34 -1.52
CA ARG A 276 -26.07 9.96 -1.38
C ARG A 276 -27.15 8.98 -0.91
N GLY A 277 -28.32 9.06 -1.52
CA GLY A 277 -29.48 8.23 -1.16
C GLY A 277 -30.09 8.57 0.20
N GLY A 278 -29.89 9.80 0.70
CA GLY A 278 -30.40 10.28 1.99
C GLY A 278 -29.45 10.07 3.17
N LEU A 279 -28.17 9.79 2.91
CA LEU A 279 -27.13 9.70 3.95
C LEU A 279 -26.54 11.08 4.33
N GLY A 280 -26.71 12.06 3.44
CA GLY A 280 -26.01 13.34 3.49
C GLY A 280 -24.73 13.30 2.67
#